data_AF-A0A2M9C5E1-F1
#
_entry.id   AF-A0A2M9C5E1-F1
#
_cell.length_a   1.000
_cell.length_b   1.000
_cell.length_c   1.000
_cell.angle_alpha   90.00
_cell.angle_beta   90.00
_cell.angle_gamma   90.00
#
_symmetry.space_group_name_H-M   'P 1'
#
loop_
_entity.id
_entity.type
_entity.pdbx_description
1 polymer ?
#
loop_
_entity_poly.entity_id
_entity_poly.type
_entity_poly.pdbx_seq_one_letter_code
_entity_poly.pdbx_strand_id
1 'polypeptide(L)'
;MQKSNKPIAGYHLLMILSSVDGEFAPEEGLLVQQYLADEFPFRMNLDNELETLALLQPEEWKDHFEFHARCFHEDSTESEREKFVQFAKSLIKADNVVTDAEHTYYKLLKNLWNIN
;
A
#
# COMPACT_ATOMS: atom_id res chain seq x y z
N MET A 1 -4.91 15.49 5.31
CA MET A 1 -5.21 14.54 4.21
C MET A 1 -6.71 14.43 4.06
N GLN A 2 -7.22 14.36 2.82
CA GLN A 2 -8.64 14.13 2.54
C GLN A 2 -8.91 12.62 2.51
N LYS A 3 -10.10 12.16 2.94
CA LYS A 3 -10.45 10.73 2.90
C LYS A 3 -10.33 10.21 1.46
N SER A 4 -9.50 9.20 1.26
CA SER A 4 -9.37 8.46 0.00
C SER A 4 -10.37 7.30 -0.03
N ASN A 5 -10.82 6.90 -1.22
CA ASN A 5 -11.58 5.64 -1.37
C ASN A 5 -10.69 4.40 -1.13
N LYS A 6 -11.30 3.24 -0.90
CA LYS A 6 -10.58 1.98 -0.64
C LYS A 6 -9.50 1.66 -1.68
N PRO A 7 -9.77 1.69 -3.01
CA PRO A 7 -8.74 1.44 -4.01
C PRO A 7 -7.54 2.40 -3.98
N ILE A 8 -7.77 3.71 -3.83
CA ILE A 8 -6.70 4.71 -3.72
C ILE A 8 -5.91 4.49 -2.42
N ALA A 9 -6.59 4.22 -1.31
CA ALA A 9 -5.95 3.91 -0.04
C ALA A 9 -5.02 2.69 -0.17
N GLY A 10 -5.49 1.62 -0.82
CA GLY A 10 -4.68 0.43 -1.05
C GLY A 10 -3.48 0.71 -1.95
N TYR A 11 -3.65 1.53 -2.98
CA TYR A 11 -2.54 1.97 -3.84
C TYR A 11 -1.43 2.67 -3.03
N HIS A 12 -1.79 3.65 -2.18
CA HIS A 12 -0.81 4.33 -1.31
C HIS A 12 -0.09 3.38 -0.36
N LEU A 13 -0.81 2.43 0.23
CA LEU A 13 -0.21 1.42 1.11
C LEU A 13 0.82 0.56 0.37
N LEU A 14 0.48 0.08 -0.83
CA LEU A 14 1.39 -0.74 -1.63
C LEU A 14 2.59 0.06 -2.14
N MET A 15 2.40 1.31 -2.55
CA MET A 15 3.49 2.18 -2.97
C MET A 15 4.50 2.43 -1.85
N ILE A 16 4.03 2.72 -0.63
CA ILE A 16 4.93 2.88 0.51
C ILE A 16 5.62 1.56 0.84
N LEU A 17 4.88 0.44 0.90
CA LEU A 17 5.48 -0.87 1.20
C LEU A 17 6.60 -1.23 0.22
N SER A 18 6.44 -0.93 -1.07
CA SER A 18 7.44 -1.24 -2.12
C SER A 18 8.53 -0.19 -2.29
N SER A 19 8.56 0.87 -1.49
CA SER A 19 9.59 1.92 -1.60
C SER A 19 10.21 2.35 -0.27
N VAL A 20 9.80 1.70 0.83
CA VAL A 20 10.16 2.12 2.19
C VAL A 20 11.63 1.91 2.53
N ASP A 21 12.33 1.05 1.79
CA ASP A 21 13.76 0.82 1.91
C ASP A 21 14.60 1.72 0.97
N GLY A 22 13.93 2.54 0.15
CA GLY A 22 14.55 3.43 -0.83
C GLY A 22 14.79 2.80 -2.21
N GLU A 23 14.40 1.55 -2.41
CA GLU A 23 14.43 0.86 -3.71
C GLU A 23 12.99 0.56 -4.15
N PHE A 24 12.74 0.45 -5.45
CA PHE A 24 11.44 0.04 -5.98
C PHE A 24 11.68 -0.96 -7.09
N ALA A 25 11.48 -2.25 -6.79
CA ALA A 25 11.85 -3.31 -7.70
C ALA A 25 10.83 -3.42 -8.86
N PRO A 26 11.27 -3.75 -10.09
CA PRO A 26 10.36 -3.97 -11.21
C PRO A 26 9.26 -5.00 -10.91
N GLU A 27 9.58 -6.05 -10.16
CA GLU A 27 8.68 -7.14 -9.77
C GLU A 27 7.55 -6.65 -8.86
N GLU A 28 7.85 -5.74 -7.94
CA GLU A 28 6.86 -5.10 -7.07
C GLU A 28 5.95 -4.17 -7.88
N GLY A 29 6.54 -3.40 -8.80
CA GLY A 29 5.80 -2.52 -9.70
C GLY A 29 4.76 -3.26 -10.54
N LEU A 30 5.04 -4.49 -10.97
CA LEU A 30 4.07 -5.33 -11.67
C LEU A 30 2.88 -5.71 -10.78
N LEU A 31 3.11 -5.99 -9.50
CA LEU A 31 2.04 -6.28 -8.56
C LEU A 31 1.21 -5.03 -8.25
N VAL A 32 1.83 -3.86 -8.09
CA VAL A 32 1.08 -2.60 -7.93
C VAL A 32 0.19 -2.34 -9.16
N GLN A 33 0.71 -2.57 -10.37
CA GLN A 33 -0.10 -2.46 -11.59
C GLN A 33 -1.24 -3.47 -11.63
N GLN A 34 -1.01 -4.70 -11.20
CA GLN A 34 -2.05 -5.72 -11.09
C GLN A 34 -3.15 -5.29 -10.13
N TYR A 35 -2.80 -4.81 -8.94
CA TYR A 35 -3.76 -4.30 -7.96
C TYR A 35 -4.66 -3.21 -8.55
N LEU A 36 -4.05 -2.25 -9.27
CA LEU A 36 -4.80 -1.19 -9.94
C LEU A 36 -5.74 -1.73 -11.01
N ALA A 37 -5.31 -2.70 -11.81
CA ALA A 37 -6.15 -3.31 -12.85
C ALA A 37 -7.33 -4.10 -12.26
N ASP A 38 -7.13 -4.76 -11.11
CA ASP A 38 -8.15 -5.57 -10.45
C ASP A 38 -9.20 -4.70 -9.73
N GLU A 39 -8.77 -3.61 -9.08
CA GLU A 39 -9.68 -2.72 -8.33
C GLU A 39 -10.36 -1.65 -9.20
N PHE A 40 -9.77 -1.27 -10.34
CA PHE A 40 -10.32 -0.25 -11.22
C PHE A 40 -10.74 -0.81 -12.58
N PRO A 41 -12.07 -0.93 -12.86
CA PRO A 41 -12.57 -1.42 -14.14
C PRO A 41 -12.32 -0.46 -15.32
N PHE A 42 -11.86 0.76 -15.06
CA PHE A 42 -11.56 1.79 -16.06
C PHE A 42 -10.24 2.48 -15.72
N ARG A 43 -9.63 3.15 -16.71
CA ARG A 43 -8.43 3.97 -16.50
C ARG A 43 -8.73 5.10 -15.52
N MET A 44 -8.12 5.05 -14.35
CA MET A 44 -8.09 6.15 -13.39
C MET A 44 -6.93 7.08 -13.69
N ASN A 45 -7.15 8.38 -13.47
CA ASN A 45 -6.04 9.32 -13.38
C ASN A 45 -5.51 9.27 -11.93
N LEU A 46 -4.23 8.91 -11.78
CA LEU A 46 -3.51 8.85 -10.50
C LEU A 46 -2.42 9.92 -10.39
N ASP A 47 -2.40 10.91 -11.30
CA ASP A 47 -1.33 11.92 -11.38
C ASP A 47 -1.19 12.67 -10.04
N ASN A 48 -2.31 13.04 -9.42
CA ASN A 48 -2.31 13.71 -8.11
C ASN A 48 -1.78 12.80 -6.98
N GLU A 49 -2.07 11.50 -7.04
CA GLU A 49 -1.64 10.54 -6.02
C GLU A 49 -0.13 10.26 -6.16
N LEU A 50 0.34 10.17 -7.40
CA LEU A 50 1.76 10.07 -7.74
C LEU A 50 2.53 11.31 -7.28
N GLU A 51 2.01 12.51 -7.54
CA GLU A 51 2.63 13.75 -7.07
C GLU A 51 2.68 13.80 -5.54
N THR A 52 1.61 13.38 -4.87
CA THR A 52 1.57 13.30 -3.40
C THR A 52 2.64 12.37 -2.86
N LEU A 53 2.76 11.16 -3.41
CA LEU A 53 3.78 10.18 -3.00
C LEU A 53 5.21 10.68 -3.30
N ALA A 54 5.41 11.34 -4.44
CA ALA A 54 6.73 11.84 -4.84
C ALA A 54 7.23 13.00 -3.95
N LEU A 55 6.32 13.77 -3.36
CA LEU A 55 6.66 14.89 -2.47
C LEU A 55 6.77 14.47 -0.99
N LEU A 56 6.32 13.25 -0.65
CA LEU A 56 6.23 12.77 0.72
C LEU A 56 7.61 12.53 1.32
N GLN A 57 7.91 13.20 2.44
CA GLN A 57 9.19 13.01 3.12
C GLN A 57 9.20 11.71 3.94
N PRO A 58 10.36 11.06 4.13
CA PRO A 58 10.45 9.80 4.89
C PRO A 58 9.85 9.88 6.30
N GLU A 59 9.94 11.04 6.95
CA GLU A 59 9.35 11.29 8.28
C GLU A 59 7.82 11.28 8.26
N GLU A 60 7.20 11.57 7.11
CA GLU A 60 5.75 11.62 6.91
C GLU A 60 5.17 10.26 6.48
N TRP A 61 6.00 9.32 6.03
CA TRP A 61 5.58 8.01 5.50
C TRP A 61 4.71 7.24 6.46
N LYS A 62 5.08 7.21 7.74
CA LYS A 62 4.32 6.47 8.75
C LYS A 62 2.92 7.05 8.93
N ASP A 63 2.81 8.36 9.08
CA ASP A 63 1.51 9.02 9.30
C ASP A 63 0.61 8.88 8.06
N HIS A 64 1.20 9.01 6.87
CA HIS A 64 0.51 8.78 5.60
C HIS A 64 0.00 7.34 5.47
N PHE A 65 0.86 6.38 5.80
CA PHE A 65 0.52 4.95 5.79
C PHE A 65 -0.61 4.62 6.77
N GLU A 66 -0.53 5.09 8.02
CA GLU A 66 -1.58 4.89 9.02
C GLU A 66 -2.90 5.54 8.61
N PHE A 67 -2.85 6.71 7.97
CA PHE A 67 -4.04 7.38 7.45
C PHE A 67 -4.72 6.53 6.37
N HIS A 68 -3.99 6.09 5.34
CA HIS A 68 -4.59 5.28 4.28
C HIS A 68 -4.99 3.89 4.76
N ALA A 69 -4.30 3.31 5.75
CA ALA A 69 -4.72 2.08 6.39
C ALA A 69 -6.08 2.24 7.07
N ARG A 70 -6.34 3.38 7.75
CA ARG A 70 -7.66 3.68 8.31
C ARG A 70 -8.71 3.88 7.21
N CYS A 71 -8.42 4.65 6.17
CA CYS A 71 -9.35 4.86 5.05
C CYS A 71 -9.75 3.54 4.39
N PHE A 72 -8.78 2.66 4.11
CA PHE A 72 -9.06 1.33 3.58
C PHE A 72 -9.92 0.51 4.55
N HIS A 73 -9.59 0.52 5.84
CA HIS A 73 -10.33 -0.23 6.85
C HIS A 73 -11.81 0.19 6.94
N GLU A 74 -12.09 1.49 6.91
CA GLU A 74 -13.45 2.04 6.98
C GLU A 74 -14.34 1.59 5.80
N ASP A 75 -13.74 1.42 4.62
CA ASP A 75 -14.46 1.17 3.38
C ASP A 75 -14.30 -0.30 2.89
N SER A 76 -13.81 -1.21 3.76
CA SER A 76 -13.57 -2.62 3.44
C SER A 76 -14.25 -3.58 4.43
N THR A 77 -14.55 -4.77 3.94
CA THR A 77 -14.90 -5.94 4.76
C THR A 77 -13.65 -6.61 5.33
N GLU A 78 -13.82 -7.43 6.36
CA GLU A 78 -12.72 -8.22 6.94
C GLU A 78 -12.06 -9.13 5.90
N SER A 79 -12.85 -9.81 5.07
CA SER A 79 -12.33 -10.67 4.00
C SER A 79 -11.50 -9.89 2.97
N GLU A 80 -11.89 -8.65 2.64
CA GLU A 80 -11.09 -7.80 1.76
C GLU A 80 -9.77 -7.38 2.40
N ARG A 81 -9.76 -7.08 3.71
CA ARG A 81 -8.52 -6.78 4.44
C ARG A 81 -7.59 -7.98 4.52
N GLU A 82 -8.12 -9.17 4.79
CA GLU A 82 -7.32 -10.40 4.79
C GLU A 82 -6.69 -10.66 3.42
N LYS A 83 -7.47 -10.52 2.34
CA LYS A 83 -6.95 -10.63 0.96
C LYS A 83 -5.88 -9.58 0.67
N PHE A 84 -6.11 -8.34 1.08
CA PHE A 84 -5.14 -7.26 0.89
C PHE A 84 -3.85 -7.53 1.67
N VAL A 85 -3.91 -8.01 2.92
CA VAL A 85 -2.72 -8.40 3.70
C VAL A 85 -1.96 -9.53 3.02
N GLN A 86 -2.64 -10.54 2.47
CA GLN A 86 -1.95 -11.60 1.71
C GLN A 86 -1.30 -11.04 0.44
N PHE A 87 -1.96 -10.11 -0.25
CA PHE A 87 -1.41 -9.44 -1.43
C PHE A 87 -0.18 -8.60 -1.08
N ALA A 88 -0.25 -7.79 -0.02
CA ALA A 88 0.88 -7.01 0.49
C ALA A 88 2.05 -7.90 0.89
N LYS A 89 1.79 -9.10 1.43
CA LYS A 89 2.83 -10.09 1.73
C LYS A 89 3.50 -10.64 0.47
N SER A 90 2.76 -10.82 -0.63
CA SER A 90 3.36 -11.21 -1.91
C SER A 90 4.15 -10.07 -2.55
N LEU A 91 3.73 -8.82 -2.34
CA LEU A 91 4.43 -7.63 -2.80
C LEU A 91 5.85 -7.56 -2.25
N ILE A 92 6.00 -7.47 -0.92
CA ILE A 92 7.30 -7.35 -0.22
C ILE A 92 8.20 -8.59 -0.36
N LYS A 93 7.77 -9.60 -1.11
CA LYS A 93 8.51 -10.84 -1.37
C LYS A 93 8.84 -11.02 -2.85
N ALA A 94 8.40 -10.09 -3.71
CA ALA A 94 8.42 -10.27 -5.15
C ALA A 94 9.85 -10.36 -5.72
N ASP A 95 10.78 -9.62 -5.13
CA ASP A 95 12.21 -9.59 -5.48
C ASP A 95 13.04 -10.66 -4.72
N ASN A 96 12.42 -11.43 -3.82
CA ASN A 96 13.02 -12.41 -2.90
C ASN A 96 13.88 -11.82 -1.76
N VAL A 97 13.84 -10.51 -1.51
CA VAL A 97 14.53 -9.85 -0.40
C VAL A 97 13.52 -9.06 0.41
N VAL A 98 13.31 -9.44 1.67
CA VAL A 98 12.44 -8.66 2.58
C VAL A 98 13.33 -7.87 3.54
N THR A 99 13.31 -6.56 3.42
CA THR A 99 14.03 -5.65 4.31
C THR A 99 13.32 -5.48 5.65
N ASP A 100 14.06 -4.98 6.65
CA ASP A 100 13.50 -4.67 7.97
C ASP A 100 12.43 -3.57 7.89
N ALA A 101 12.56 -2.63 6.95
CA ALA A 101 11.63 -1.52 6.75
C ALA A 101 10.28 -2.03 6.21
N GLU A 102 10.31 -2.85 5.14
CA GLU A 102 9.12 -3.49 4.58
C GLU A 102 8.41 -4.36 5.60
N HIS A 103 9.17 -5.20 6.33
CA HIS A 103 8.60 -6.06 7.36
C HIS A 103 7.97 -5.26 8.50
N THR A 104 8.56 -4.11 8.85
CA THR A 104 8.03 -3.19 9.87
C THR A 104 6.68 -2.62 9.43
N TYR A 105 6.58 -2.11 8.20
CA TYR A 105 5.34 -1.54 7.68
C TYR A 105 4.26 -2.61 7.44
N TYR A 106 4.66 -3.80 7.00
CA TYR A 106 3.74 -4.93 6.87
C TYR A 106 3.15 -5.35 8.22
N LYS A 107 3.98 -5.41 9.28
CA LYS A 107 3.49 -5.66 10.65
C LYS A 107 2.62 -4.53 11.16
N LEU A 108 2.97 -3.27 10.87
CA LEU A 108 2.16 -2.11 11.22
C LEU A 108 0.75 -2.24 10.62
N LEU A 109 0.65 -2.57 9.33
CA LEU A 109 -0.63 -2.79 8.66
C LEU A 109 -1.48 -3.85 9.35
N LYS A 110 -0.88 -5.02 9.62
CA LYS A 110 -1.54 -6.12 10.34
C LYS A 110 -2.05 -5.69 11.71
N ASN A 111 -1.24 -4.96 12.47
CA ASN A 111 -1.60 -4.46 13.79
C ASN A 111 -2.74 -3.45 13.73
N LEU A 112 -2.72 -2.51 12.77
CA LEU A 112 -3.78 -1.51 12.59
C LEU A 112 -5.13 -2.14 12.28
N TRP A 113 -5.13 -3.28 11.58
CA TRP A 113 -6.35 -4.01 11.21
C TRP A 113 -6.67 -5.19 12.13
N ASN A 114 -5.86 -5.41 13.17
CA ASN A 114 -5.99 -6.53 14.11
C ASN A 114 -6.02 -7.91 13.43
N ILE A 115 -5.17 -8.10 12.41
CA ILE A 115 -5.02 -9.34 11.64
C ILE A 115 -3.74 -10.05 12.10
N ASN A 116 -3.87 -11.31 12.52
CA ASN A 116 -2.76 -12.12 13.05
C ASN A 116 -1.93 -12.86 12.00
#